data_AF-A0A2U1INE3-F1
#
_entry.id   AF-A0A2U1INE3-F1
#
_cell.length_a   1.000
_cell.length_b   1.000
_cell.length_c   1.000
_cell.angle_alpha   90.00
_cell.angle_beta   90.00
_cell.angle_gamma   90.00
#
_symmetry.space_group_name_H-M   'P 1'
#
loop_
_entity.id
_entity.type
_entity.pdbx_description
1 polymer ?
#
loop_
_entity_poly.entity_id
_entity_poly.type
_entity_poly.pdbx_seq_one_letter_code
_entity_poly.pdbx_strand_id
1 'polypeptide(L)'
;MNKWNPFTNERYLPLHTNLTDSQPLIIDTEANPQDILEAALQRIRASSELLQTLHCQCFKHGDLEDIPHITHALYLLTQDGCDLLKVAQQRMLNWKAPV
;
A
#
# COMPACT_ATOMS: atom_id res chain seq x y z
N MET A 1 -17.53 -11.67 -2.94
CA MET A 1 -17.37 -10.19 -2.95
C MET A 1 -16.73 -9.80 -1.63
N ASN A 2 -15.43 -9.49 -1.64
CA ASN A 2 -14.69 -9.10 -0.44
C ASN A 2 -15.20 -7.73 0.02
N LYS A 3 -15.86 -7.70 1.18
CA LYS A 3 -16.15 -6.45 1.89
C LYS A 3 -14.85 -6.01 2.56
N TRP A 4 -13.92 -5.47 1.78
CA TRP A 4 -12.75 -4.82 2.33
C TRP A 4 -13.23 -3.60 3.13
N ASN A 5 -13.16 -3.70 4.45
CA ASN A 5 -13.52 -2.64 5.36
C ASN A 5 -12.29 -2.36 6.24
N PRO A 6 -11.64 -1.20 6.10
CA PRO A 6 -10.47 -0.89 6.91
C PRO A 6 -10.83 -0.63 8.38
N PHE A 7 -12.11 -0.38 8.67
CA PHE A 7 -12.63 -0.04 9.99
C PHE A 7 -13.14 -1.26 10.78
N THR A 8 -12.67 -2.47 10.46
CA THR A 8 -12.99 -3.66 11.25
C THR A 8 -12.15 -3.68 12.53
N ASN A 9 -12.59 -4.49 13.50
CA ASN A 9 -11.78 -4.85 14.67
C ASN A 9 -11.00 -6.16 14.44
N GLU A 10 -10.80 -6.57 13.19
CA GLU A 10 -10.06 -7.79 12.87
C GLU A 10 -8.56 -7.52 12.92
N ARG A 11 -7.82 -8.43 13.57
CA ARG A 11 -6.37 -8.31 13.69
C ARG A 11 -5.67 -8.39 12.34
N TYR A 12 -6.05 -9.35 11.50
CA TYR A 12 -5.41 -9.58 10.21
C TYR A 12 -6.34 -9.13 9.10
N LEU A 13 -6.03 -7.99 8.51
CA LEU A 13 -6.81 -7.40 7.43
C LEU A 13 -6.11 -7.66 6.09
N PRO A 14 -6.74 -8.32 5.11
CA PRO A 14 -6.12 -8.53 3.81
C PRO A 14 -5.92 -7.21 3.05
N LEU A 15 -4.81 -7.10 2.31
CA LEU A 15 -4.64 -6.02 1.34
C LEU A 15 -5.69 -6.12 0.22
N HIS A 16 -6.16 -4.98 -0.27
CA HIS A 16 -7.13 -4.91 -1.35
C HIS A 16 -6.60 -5.51 -2.66
N THR A 17 -5.27 -5.49 -2.84
CA THR A 17 -4.58 -5.97 -4.04
C THR A 17 -4.47 -7.50 -4.16
N ASN A 18 -4.86 -8.26 -3.13
CA ASN A 18 -4.90 -9.71 -3.20
C ASN A 18 -5.85 -10.18 -4.32
N LEU A 19 -5.38 -11.10 -5.17
CA LEU A 19 -6.13 -11.59 -6.34
C LEU A 19 -6.84 -12.93 -6.10
N THR A 20 -6.45 -13.67 -5.07
CA THR A 20 -6.94 -15.03 -4.78
C THR A 20 -7.71 -15.08 -3.46
N ASP A 21 -8.47 -16.16 -3.28
CA ASP A 21 -9.24 -16.41 -2.05
C ASP A 21 -8.35 -16.62 -0.82
N SER A 22 -7.11 -17.07 -1.00
CA SER A 22 -6.18 -17.34 0.10
C SER A 22 -5.54 -16.10 0.73
N GLN A 23 -5.73 -14.90 0.13
CA GLN A 23 -5.33 -13.59 0.65
C GLN A 23 -3.99 -13.57 1.44
N PRO A 24 -2.85 -13.89 0.80
CA PRO A 24 -1.58 -14.09 1.50
C PRO A 24 -0.96 -12.81 2.07
N LEU A 25 -1.31 -11.64 1.53
CA LEU A 25 -0.78 -10.36 1.99
C LEU A 25 -1.77 -9.67 2.92
N ILE A 26 -1.36 -9.48 4.17
CA ILE A 26 -2.21 -9.00 5.25
C ILE A 26 -1.52 -7.88 6.04
N ILE A 27 -2.33 -7.02 6.63
CA ILE A 27 -1.94 -6.01 7.60
C ILE A 27 -2.24 -6.59 8.99
N ASP A 28 -1.22 -6.68 9.85
CA ASP A 28 -1.44 -6.92 11.29
C ASP A 28 -1.84 -5.57 11.93
N THR A 29 -3.14 -5.37 12.12
CA THR A 29 -3.72 -4.13 12.66
C THR A 29 -3.34 -3.90 14.12
N GLU A 30 -2.83 -4.93 14.82
CA GLU A 30 -2.34 -4.82 16.20
C GLU A 30 -0.86 -4.41 16.29
N ALA A 31 -0.13 -4.37 15.17
CA ALA A 31 1.24 -3.89 15.14
C ALA A 31 1.38 -2.45 15.65
N ASN A 32 2.60 -2.04 15.97
CA ASN A 32 2.90 -0.67 16.39
C ASN A 32 2.41 0.30 15.30
N PRO A 33 1.55 1.30 15.61
CA PRO A 33 1.00 2.21 14.61
C PRO A 33 2.09 2.98 13.84
N GLN A 34 3.24 3.25 14.46
CA GLN A 34 4.38 3.86 13.78
C GLN A 34 4.95 2.94 12.70
N ASP A 35 5.09 1.64 12.97
CA ASP A 35 5.63 0.68 12.00
C ASP A 35 4.69 0.52 10.80
N ILE A 36 3.37 0.52 11.05
CA ILE A 36 2.36 0.50 9.98
C ILE A 36 2.47 1.77 9.13
N LEU A 37 2.63 2.94 9.76
CA LEU A 37 2.79 4.23 9.07
C LEU A 37 4.06 4.28 8.23
N GLU A 38 5.21 3.85 8.77
CA GLU A 38 6.48 3.81 8.04
C GLU A 38 6.41 2.84 6.85
N ALA A 39 5.77 1.68 7.01
CA ALA A 39 5.55 0.73 5.92
C ALA A 39 4.65 1.32 4.81
N ALA A 40 3.67 2.14 5.20
CA ALA A 40 2.80 2.86 4.26
C ALA A 40 3.58 3.93 3.49
N LEU A 41 4.35 4.76 4.21
CA LEU A 41 5.19 5.81 3.65
C LEU A 41 6.23 5.25 2.67
N GLN A 42 6.86 4.13 3.02
CA GLN A 42 7.85 3.47 2.16
C GLN A 42 7.26 3.08 0.80
N ARG A 43 6.04 2.53 0.77
CA ARG A 43 5.35 2.16 -0.49
C ARG A 43 4.93 3.38 -1.31
N ILE A 44 4.37 4.40 -0.66
CA ILE A 44 3.95 5.64 -1.35
C ILE A 44 5.16 6.41 -1.91
N ARG A 45 6.29 6.43 -1.19
CA ARG A 45 7.53 7.01 -1.70
C ARG A 45 8.06 6.24 -2.89
N ALA A 46 8.14 4.91 -2.78
CA ALA A 46 8.57 4.04 -3.89
C ALA A 46 7.68 4.22 -5.13
N SER A 47 6.36 4.32 -4.98
CA SER A 47 5.47 4.58 -6.12
C SER A 47 5.69 5.97 -6.71
N SER A 48 5.91 7.00 -5.88
CA SER A 48 6.21 8.35 -6.37
C SER A 48 7.52 8.41 -7.16
N GLU A 49 8.57 7.77 -6.67
CA GLU A 49 9.89 7.69 -7.33
C GLU A 49 9.81 6.92 -8.66
N LEU A 50 9.05 5.81 -8.67
CA LEU A 50 8.82 5.04 -9.89
C LEU A 50 7.97 5.81 -10.91
N LEU A 51 6.99 6.61 -10.46
CA LEU A 51 6.17 7.45 -11.33
C LEU A 51 7.02 8.58 -11.94
N GLN A 52 7.91 9.17 -11.15
CA GLN A 52 8.86 10.15 -11.66
C GLN A 52 9.76 9.54 -12.74
N THR A 53 10.25 8.31 -12.50
CA THR A 53 11.04 7.57 -13.48
C THR A 53 10.28 7.36 -14.79
N LEU A 54 9.01 6.90 -14.71
CA LEU A 54 8.15 6.72 -15.87
C LEU A 54 7.88 8.04 -16.61
N HIS A 55 7.65 9.13 -15.87
CA HIS A 55 7.40 10.45 -16.45
C HIS A 55 8.63 11.02 -17.18
N CYS A 56 9.83 10.79 -16.65
CA CYS A 56 11.08 11.25 -17.24
C CYS A 56 11.54 10.38 -18.43
N GLN A 57 10.99 9.18 -18.62
CA GLN A 57 11.34 8.34 -19.75
C GLN A 57 10.88 8.99 -21.07
N CYS A 58 11.82 9.15 -22.00
CA CYS A 58 11.49 9.53 -23.36
C CYS A 58 10.94 8.29 -24.08
N PHE A 59 9.63 8.24 -24.32
CA PHE A 59 8.93 7.15 -25.04
C PHE A 59 9.48 6.85 -26.46
N LYS A 60 10.47 7.63 -26.93
CA LYS A 60 11.19 7.38 -28.17
C LYS A 60 12.24 6.27 -28.07
N HIS A 61 12.72 5.95 -26.87
CA HIS A 61 13.76 4.91 -26.64
C HIS A 61 13.40 3.88 -25.56
N GLY A 62 12.29 4.08 -24.84
CA GLY A 62 11.78 3.09 -23.87
C GLY A 62 10.99 1.99 -24.57
N ASP A 63 11.03 0.77 -24.03
CA ASP A 63 10.19 -0.31 -24.50
C ASP A 63 8.73 -0.01 -24.14
N LEU A 64 7.82 -0.11 -25.11
CA LEU A 64 6.40 0.10 -24.85
C LEU A 64 5.83 -0.99 -23.93
N GLU A 65 6.49 -2.16 -23.85
CA GLU A 65 6.14 -3.23 -22.91
C GLU A 65 6.45 -2.87 -21.46
N ASP A 66 7.40 -1.95 -21.20
CA ASP A 66 7.74 -1.52 -19.83
C ASP A 66 6.61 -0.71 -19.19
N ILE A 67 5.83 0.02 -19.99
CA ILE A 67 4.75 0.91 -19.50
C ILE A 67 3.70 0.15 -18.68
N PRO A 68 3.06 -0.94 -19.17
CA PRO A 68 2.09 -1.68 -18.39
C PRO A 68 2.70 -2.34 -17.14
N HIS A 69 3.96 -2.80 -17.20
CA HIS A 69 4.64 -3.38 -16.05
C HIS A 69 4.89 -2.35 -14.94
N ILE A 70 5.43 -1.19 -15.30
CA ILE A 70 5.66 -0.09 -14.36
C ILE A 70 4.33 0.43 -13.82
N THR A 71 3.33 0.61 -14.68
CA THR A 71 1.99 1.05 -14.28
C THR A 71 1.35 0.07 -13.30
N HIS A 72 1.51 -1.24 -13.50
CA HIS A 72 1.00 -2.25 -12.59
C HIS A 72 1.71 -2.20 -11.22
N ALA A 73 3.04 -2.08 -11.19
CA ALA A 73 3.79 -1.91 -9.96
C ALA A 73 3.39 -0.63 -9.20
N LEU A 74 3.20 0.48 -9.92
CA LEU A 74 2.69 1.74 -9.36
C LEU A 74 1.31 1.55 -8.71
N TYR A 75 0.40 0.86 -9.39
CA TYR A 75 -0.92 0.55 -8.86
C TYR A 75 -0.83 -0.23 -7.55
N LEU A 76 -0.07 -1.32 -7.52
CA LEU A 76 0.08 -2.18 -6.33
C LEU A 76 0.66 -1.40 -5.15
N LEU A 77 1.79 -0.72 -5.33
CA LEU A 77 2.45 0.06 -4.28
C LEU A 77 1.53 1.16 -3.73
N THR A 78 0.79 1.84 -4.61
CA THR A 78 -0.11 2.93 -4.21
C THR A 78 -1.32 2.40 -3.45
N GLN A 79 -1.94 1.30 -3.90
CA GLN A 79 -3.07 0.70 -3.19
C GLN A 79 -2.65 0.15 -1.83
N ASP A 80 -1.56 -0.63 -1.77
CA ASP A 80 -1.03 -1.18 -0.52
C ASP A 80 -0.66 -0.08 0.47
N GLY A 81 0.00 0.98 -0.01
CA GLY A 81 0.32 2.16 0.81
C GLY A 81 -0.93 2.86 1.34
N CYS A 82 -1.97 3.04 0.51
CA CYS A 82 -3.24 3.61 0.94
C CYS A 82 -3.96 2.76 1.99
N ASP A 83 -3.93 1.43 1.86
CA ASP A 83 -4.55 0.52 2.81
C ASP A 83 -3.85 0.58 4.16
N LEU A 84 -2.51 0.55 4.17
CA LEU A 84 -1.72 0.73 5.39
C LEU A 84 -1.95 2.10 6.03
N LEU A 85 -2.03 3.18 5.25
CA LEU A 85 -2.29 4.53 5.77
C LEU A 85 -3.64 4.62 6.50
N LYS A 86 -4.70 4.02 5.96
CA LYS A 86 -6.03 4.01 6.60
C LYS A 86 -5.99 3.28 7.95
N VAL A 87 -5.34 2.12 8.01
CA VAL A 87 -5.17 1.35 9.25
C VAL A 87 -4.32 2.12 10.26
N ALA A 88 -3.19 2.69 9.82
CA ALA A 88 -2.32 3.51 10.66
C ALA A 88 -3.08 4.70 11.26
N GLN A 89 -3.84 5.45 10.44
CA GLN A 89 -4.65 6.57 10.90
C GLN A 89 -5.69 6.15 11.95
N GLN A 90 -6.42 5.06 11.72
CA GLN A 90 -7.38 4.55 12.71
C GLN A 90 -6.69 4.17 14.03
N ARG A 91 -5.54 3.51 13.95
CA ARG A 91 -4.78 3.08 15.14
C ARG A 91 -4.22 4.28 15.89
N MET A 92 -3.71 5.29 15.19
CA MET A 92 -3.18 6.53 15.77
C MET A 92 -4.28 7.38 16.43
N LEU A 93 -5.50 7.44 15.88
CA LEU A 93 -6.64 8.10 16.53
C LEU A 93 -6.99 7.47 17.89
N ASN A 94 -6.76 6.16 18.02
CA ASN A 94 -6.97 5.42 19.26
C ASN A 94 -5.69 5.30 20.11
N TRP A 95 -4.56 5.82 19.63
CA TRP A 95 -3.26 5.63 20.24
C TRP A 95 -3.04 6.62 21.37
N LYS A 96 -2.48 6.12 22.47
CA LYS A 96 -1.96 6.93 23.57
C LYS A 96 -0.45 6.79 23.57
N ALA A 97 0.26 7.92 23.72
CA ALA A 97 1.72 7.91 23.77
C ALA A 97 2.24 7.01 24.91
N PRO A 98 3.33 6.25 24.70
CA PRO A 98 3.99 5.54 25.79
C PRO A 98 4.50 6.56 26.82
N VAL A 99 4.28 6.22 28.11
CA VAL A 99 4.68 7.04 29.26
C VAL A 99 6.17 6.90 29.53
#